data_AF-A0ABD0PZX1-F1
#
_entry.id   AF-A0ABD0PZX1-F1
#
_cell.length_a   1.000
_cell.length_b   1.000
_cell.length_c   1.000
_cell.angle_alpha   90.00
_cell.angle_beta   90.00
_cell.angle_gamma   90.00
#
_symmetry.space_group_name_H-M   'P 1'
#
loop_
_entity.id
_entity.type
_entity.pdbx_description
1 polymer ?
#
loop_
_entity_poly.entity_id
_entity_poly.type
_entity_poly.pdbx_seq_one_letter_code
_entity_poly.pdbx_strand_id
1 'polypeptide(L)' 'QATLKFSYCVQDEADSCATGKWSYDDVPMKPFRTVMLIPMDKMGVIMDKMTEYLTV' A
#
# COMPACT_ATOMS: atom_id res chain seq x y z
N GLN A 1 14.64 2.58 -0.23
CA GLN A 1 13.75 3.37 0.64
C GLN A 1 13.06 4.43 -0.21
N ALA A 2 11.73 4.53 -0.13
CA ALA A 2 10.96 5.51 -0.89
C ALA A 2 11.10 6.92 -0.29
N THR A 3 11.13 7.94 -1.15
CA THR A 3 11.16 9.36 -0.75
C THR A 3 9.80 9.82 -0.23
N LEU A 4 8.72 9.27 -0.78
CA LEU A 4 7.35 9.51 -0.34
C LEU A 4 6.62 8.16 -0.32
N LYS A 5 5.83 7.91 0.72
CA LYS A 5 4.92 6.77 0.80
C LYS A 5 3.62 7.23 1.44
N PHE A 6 2.52 7.02 0.75
CA PHE A 6 1.19 7.22 1.32
C PHE A 6 0.23 6.16 0.82
N SER A 7 -0.81 5.91 1.60
CA SER A 7 -1.84 4.94 1.28
C SER A 7 -3.19 5.63 1.25
N TYR A 8 -4.05 5.22 0.32
CA TYR A 8 -5.40 5.78 0.17
C TYR A 8 -6.40 4.69 -0.20
N CYS A 9 -7.67 4.91 0.13
CA CYS A 9 -8.77 4.01 -0.17
C CYS A 9 -9.18 4.12 -1.64
N VAL A 10 -9.55 3.01 -2.28
CA VAL A 10 -9.95 2.98 -3.70
C VAL A 10 -11.37 2.43 -3.80
N GLN A 11 -12.37 3.31 -3.91
CA GLN A 11 -13.15 3.54 -5.14
C GLN A 11 -14.42 4.35 -4.85
N ASP A 12 -15.31 4.03 -3.89
CA ASP A 12 -16.68 4.63 -3.95
C ASP A 12 -17.49 4.89 -2.66
N GLU A 13 -16.98 4.78 -1.41
CA GLU A 13 -17.78 5.19 -0.24
C GLU A 13 -17.02 6.07 0.75
N ALA A 14 -17.71 7.14 1.14
CA ALA A 14 -17.45 7.98 2.29
C ALA A 14 -17.28 7.15 3.56
N ASP A 15 -16.07 6.66 3.80
CA ASP A 15 -15.60 6.36 5.14
C ASP A 15 -14.21 6.98 5.22
N SER A 16 -14.18 8.26 5.56
CA SER A 16 -12.99 8.78 6.22
C SER A 16 -12.72 7.88 7.42
N CYS A 17 -11.47 7.51 7.68
CA CYS A 17 -11.14 6.73 8.88
C CYS A 17 -11.54 7.41 10.21
N ALA A 18 -12.08 8.64 10.19
CA ALA A 18 -12.65 9.34 11.33
C ALA A 18 -14.14 9.05 11.57
N THR A 19 -14.84 8.43 10.61
CA THR A 19 -16.27 8.10 10.67
C THR A 19 -16.46 6.71 10.06
N GLY A 20 -16.20 5.65 10.82
CA GLY A 20 -16.29 4.28 10.30
C GLY A 20 -17.74 3.77 10.26
N LYS A 21 -18.14 3.15 9.14
CA LYS A 21 -19.22 2.16 9.13
C LYS A 21 -18.75 0.87 9.83
N TRP A 22 -19.12 0.73 11.10
CA TRP A 22 -19.01 -0.54 11.81
C TRP A 22 -20.01 -1.53 11.20
N SER A 23 -19.50 -2.56 10.54
CA SER A 23 -20.28 -3.74 10.16
C SER A 23 -20.21 -4.75 11.29
N TYR A 24 -21.34 -5.36 11.63
CA TYR A 24 -21.39 -6.47 12.58
C TYR A 24 -20.83 -7.77 11.96
N ASP A 25 -20.88 -7.87 10.63
CA ASP A 25 -20.32 -8.98 9.86
C ASP A 25 -18.85 -8.72 9.52
N ASP A 26 -18.03 -9.78 9.51
CA ASP A 26 -16.64 -9.74 9.03
C ASP A 26 -16.62 -9.53 7.51
N VAL A 27 -16.63 -8.27 7.10
CA VAL A 27 -16.50 -7.88 5.68
C VAL A 27 -15.01 -7.80 5.33
N PRO A 28 -14.58 -8.28 4.15
CA PRO A 28 -13.20 -8.16 3.70
C PRO A 28 -12.69 -6.72 3.82
N MET A 29 -11.49 -6.55 4.39
CA MET A 29 -10.86 -5.24 4.53
C MET A 29 -10.84 -4.50 3.19
N LYS A 30 -11.21 -3.21 3.22
CA LYS A 30 -11.15 -2.34 2.04
C LYS A 30 -9.73 -2.33 1.47
N PRO A 31 -9.55 -2.57 0.16
CA PRO A 31 -8.23 -2.59 -0.43
C PRO A 31 -7.63 -1.18 -0.41
N PHE A 32 -6.55 -1.01 0.34
CA PHE A 32 -5.74 0.21 0.29
C PHE A 32 -4.79 0.15 -0.89
N ARG A 33 -4.75 1.22 -1.71
CA ARG A 33 -3.64 1.42 -2.63
C ARG A 33 -2.54 2.21 -1.93
N THR A 34 -1.31 1.76 -2.11
CA THR A 34 -0.13 2.45 -1.58
C THR A 34 0.68 2.97 -2.74
N VAL A 35 0.97 4.27 -2.72
CA VAL A 35 1.83 4.94 -3.69
C VAL A 35 3.18 5.17 -3.04
N MET A 36 4.24 4.82 -3.76
CA MET A 36 5.62 5.01 -3.33
C MET A 36 6.39 5.76 -4.40
N LEU A 37 6.96 6.91 -4.06
CA LEU A 37 7.88 7.63 -4.93
C LEU A 37 9.30 7.15 -4.66
N ILE A 38 9.93 6.55 -5.67
CA ILE A 38 11.25 5.95 -5.54
C ILE A 38 12.18 6.59 -6.57
N PRO A 39 13.27 7.24 -6.12
CA PRO A 39 14.32 7.71 -7.02
C PRO A 39 14.96 6.56 -7.81
N MET A 40 15.22 6.78 -9.11
CA MET A 40 15.63 5.72 -10.02
C MET A 40 17.01 5.13 -9.68
N ASP A 41 17.91 5.94 -9.13
CA ASP A 41 19.22 5.53 -8.61
C ASP A 41 19.10 4.45 -7.52
N LYS A 42 17.97 4.40 -6.80
CA LYS A 42 17.72 3.42 -5.73
C LYS A 42 17.01 2.16 -6.23
N MET A 43 16.65 2.07 -7.50
CA MET A 43 15.90 0.94 -8.04
C MET A 43 16.74 -0.35 -8.06
N GLY A 44 18.03 -0.28 -8.37
CA GLY A 44 18.93 -1.45 -8.40
C GLY A 44 18.92 -2.20 -7.06
N VAL A 45 19.14 -1.46 -5.96
CA VAL A 45 19.12 -2.03 -4.60
C VAL A 45 17.79 -2.68 -4.24
N ILE A 46 16.67 -2.16 -4.77
CA ILE A 46 15.34 -2.75 -4.53
C ILE A 46 15.19 -4.06 -5.30
N MET A 47 15.63 -4.09 -6.56
CA MET A 47 15.57 -5.29 -7.39
C MET A 47 16.48 -6.40 -6.85
N ASP A 48 17.67 -6.06 -6.34
CA ASP A 48 18.58 -7.02 -5.73
C ASP A 48 17.92 -7.69 -4.51
N LYS A 49 17.30 -6.89 -3.62
CA LYS A 49 16.55 -7.40 -2.47
C LYS A 49 15.32 -8.22 -2.86
N MET A 50 14.59 -7.79 -3.88
CA MET A 50 13.46 -8.57 -4.39
C MET A 50 13.92 -9.91 -4.92
N THR A 51 15.04 -9.94 -5.63
CA THR A 51 15.63 -11.18 -6.15
C THR A 51 15.99 -12.09 -4.98
N GLU A 52 16.72 -11.59 -3.97
CA GLU A 52 17.08 -12.35 -2.75
C GLU A 52 15.86 -12.96 -2.04
N TYR A 53 14.77 -12.20 -1.90
CA TYR A 53 13.58 -12.70 -1.18
C TYR A 53 12.67 -13.60 -2.03
N LEU A 54 12.72 -13.49 -3.35
CA LEU A 54 11.82 -14.21 -4.26
C LEU A 54 12.48 -15.37 -5.00
N THR A 55 13.81 -15.51 -4.93
CA THR A 55 14.48 -16.74 -5.39
C THR A 55 14.39 -17.80 -4.31
N VAL A 56 13.55 -18.82 -4.60
CA VAL A 56 13.44 -20.09 -3.86
C VAL A 56 14.46 -21.08 -4.40
#